data_AF-A0A965HFC9-F1
#
_entry.id   AF-A0A965HFC9-F1
#
_cell.length_a   1.000
_cell.length_b   1.000
_cell.length_c   1.000
_cell.angle_alpha   90.00
_cell.angle_beta   90.00
_cell.angle_gamma   90.00
#
_symmetry.space_group_name_H-M   'P 1'
#
loop_
_entity.id
_entity.type
_entity.pdbx_description
1 polymer ?
#
loop_
_entity_poly.entity_id
_entity_poly.type
_entity_poly.pdbx_seq_one_letter_code
_entity_poly.pdbx_strand_id
1 'polypeptide(L)' 'MFSVLILTKNEEFNLPGCLNSVRWCDDVVVLDSKSKDRTQEIARAAGARVEEREFDDFGSQRNHALEKIRFQHPWIFQ' A
#
# COMPACT_ATOMS: atom_id res chain seq x y z
N MET A 1 -16.23 -1.88 -8.61
CA MET A 1 -14.92 -1.20 -8.64
C MET A 1 -14.03 -1.88 -7.59
N PHE A 2 -12.71 -1.67 -7.65
CA PHE A 2 -11.73 -2.38 -6.82
C PHE A 2 -10.93 -1.38 -6.00
N SER A 3 -10.53 -1.76 -4.79
CA SER A 3 -9.46 -1.11 -4.05
C SER A 3 -8.16 -1.86 -4.28
N VAL A 4 -7.03 -1.17 -4.15
CA VAL A 4 -5.68 -1.77 -4.26
C VAL A 4 -4.95 -1.61 -2.93
N LEU A 5 -4.42 -2.72 -2.42
CA LEU A 5 -3.53 -2.76 -1.28
C LEU A 5 -2.11 -3.07 -1.77
N ILE A 6 -1.11 -2.31 -1.32
CA ILE A 6 0.29 -2.54 -1.62
C ILE A 6 1.04 -2.63 -0.30
N LEU A 7 1.70 -3.76 -0.03
CA LEU A 7 2.56 -3.92 1.14
C LEU A 7 3.99 -3.53 0.76
N THR A 8 4.62 -2.62 1.50
CA THR A 8 5.96 -2.09 1.13
C THR A 8 6.97 -2.19 2.26
N LYS A 9 8.26 -2.31 1.90
CA LYS A 9 9.42 -2.13 2.79
C LYS A 9 10.67 -1.78 1.97
N ASN A 10 11.09 -0.52 1.99
CA ASN A 10 12.22 0.00 1.23
C ASN A 10 12.13 -0.28 -0.29
N GLU A 11 11.02 0.13 -0.89
CA GLU A 11 10.68 -0.11 -2.29
C GLU A 11 10.75 1.16 -3.15
N GLU A 12 11.59 2.15 -2.82
CA GLU A 12 11.63 3.43 -3.53
C GLU A 12 11.90 3.30 -5.05
N PHE A 13 12.58 2.23 -5.48
CA PHE A 13 12.88 1.97 -6.89
C PHE A 13 11.72 1.31 -7.65
N ASN A 14 11.00 0.37 -7.02
CA ASN A 14 9.96 -0.41 -7.70
C ASN A 14 8.57 0.20 -7.53
N LEU A 15 8.32 0.83 -6.38
CA LEU A 15 7.03 1.38 -6.03
C LEU A 15 6.47 2.37 -7.08
N PRO A 16 7.24 3.28 -7.70
CA PRO A 16 6.72 4.15 -8.75
C PRO A 16 6.09 3.39 -9.93
N GLY A 17 6.72 2.30 -10.37
CA GLY A 17 6.20 1.45 -11.45
C GLY A 17 4.92 0.72 -11.06
N CYS A 18 4.85 0.23 -9.82
CA CYS A 18 3.65 -0.40 -9.26
C CYS A 18 2.49 0.60 -9.17
N LEU A 19 2.70 1.78 -8.58
CA LEU A 19 1.69 2.83 -8.48
C LEU A 19 1.20 3.29 -9.86
N ASN A 20 2.11 3.37 -10.83
CA ASN A 20 1.79 3.71 -12.21
C ASN A 20 0.83 2.70 -12.87
N SER A 21 1.00 1.40 -12.60
CA SER A 21 0.18 0.34 -13.21
C SER A 21 -1.25 0.29 -12.66
N VAL A 22 -1.47 0.84 -11.46
CA VAL A 22 -2.77 0.89 -10.79
C VAL A 22 -3.42 2.28 -10.78
N ARG A 23 -2.93 3.24 -11.59
CA ARG A 23 -3.49 4.61 -11.67
C ARG A 23 -4.96 4.70 -12.11
N TRP A 24 -5.52 3.60 -12.63
CA TRP A 24 -6.95 3.50 -12.96
C TRP A 24 -7.83 3.30 -11.72
N CYS A 25 -7.24 2.97 -10.57
CA CYS A 25 -7.92 2.77 -9.30
C CYS A 25 -8.03 4.10 -8.54
N ASP A 26 -9.21 4.36 -7.96
CA ASP A 26 -9.51 5.53 -7.14
C ASP A 26 -9.29 5.32 -5.63
N ASP A 27 -8.96 4.09 -5.21
CA ASP A 27 -8.62 3.75 -3.82
C ASP A 27 -7.37 2.87 -3.76
N VAL A 28 -6.21 3.52 -3.66
CA VAL A 28 -4.90 2.86 -3.49
C VAL A 28 -4.41 3.09 -2.07
N VAL A 29 -4.14 2.00 -1.36
CA VAL A 29 -3.59 1.98 -0.01
C VAL A 29 -2.23 1.31 -0.01
N VAL A 30 -1.23 2.00 0.54
CA VAL A 30 0.10 1.45 0.81
C VAL A 30 0.20 1.19 2.31
N LEU A 31 0.43 -0.06 2.72
CA LEU A 31 0.77 -0.41 4.10
C LEU A 31 2.29 -0.58 4.19
N ASP A 32 2.95 0.44 4.73
CA ASP A 32 4.40 0.53 4.79
C ASP A 32 4.98 -0.09 6.08
N SER A 33 6.07 -0.83 5.90
CA SER A 33 6.75 -1.59 6.95
C SER A 33 7.84 -0.78 7.68
N LYS A 34 7.58 0.50 7.94
CA LYS A 34 8.55 1.48 8.46
C LYS A 34 9.82 1.56 7.59
N SER A 35 9.61 1.81 6.29
CA SER A 35 10.68 2.06 5.32
C SER A 35 11.58 3.21 5.77
N LYS A 36 12.88 3.09 5.48
CA LYS A 36 13.92 4.07 5.81
C LYS A 36 14.38 4.89 4.60
N ASP A 37 13.84 4.57 3.44
CA ASP A 37 14.09 5.23 2.16
C ASP A 37 12.89 6.13 1.79
N ARG A 38 12.79 6.55 0.52
CA ARG A 38 11.73 7.46 0.06
C ARG A 38 10.40 6.77 -0.25
N THR A 39 10.22 5.48 0.06
CA THR A 39 9.00 4.70 -0.25
C THR A 39 7.72 5.43 0.15
N GLN A 40 7.68 5.95 1.38
CA GLN A 40 6.50 6.63 1.92
C GLN A 40 6.21 7.99 1.27
N GLU A 41 7.27 8.73 0.93
CA GLU A 41 7.18 10.00 0.22
C GLU A 41 6.61 9.77 -1.18
N ILE A 42 7.14 8.77 -1.90
CA ILE A 42 6.70 8.38 -3.23
C ILE A 42 5.23 7.96 -3.24
N ALA A 43 4.81 7.12 -2.28
CA ALA A 43 3.42 6.69 -2.16
C ALA A 43 2.45 7.88 -1.98
N ARG A 44 2.77 8.80 -1.05
CA ARG A 44 1.95 9.99 -0.79
C ARG A 44 1.91 10.92 -2.00
N ALA A 45 3.05 11.14 -2.66
CA ALA A 45 3.14 11.98 -3.86
C ALA A 45 2.31 11.43 -5.02
N ALA A 46 2.12 10.11 -5.09
CA ALA A 46 1.25 9.47 -6.07
C ALA A 46 -0.25 9.50 -5.71
N GLY A 47 -0.61 10.06 -4.56
CA GLY A 47 -2.00 10.13 -4.09
C GLY A 47 -2.49 8.87 -3.37
N ALA A 48 -1.61 7.90 -3.09
CA ALA A 48 -1.99 6.74 -2.29
C ALA A 48 -2.16 7.13 -0.82
N ARG A 49 -3.11 6.50 -0.13
CA ARG A 49 -3.19 6.57 1.33
C ARG A 49 -2.13 5.66 1.90
N VAL A 50 -1.35 6.18 2.84
CA VAL A 50 -0.27 5.40 3.45
C VAL A 50 -0.57 5.15 4.90
N GLU A 51 -0.67 3.87 5.26
CA GLU A 51 -0.73 3.36 6.61
C GLU A 51 0.64 2.79 6.97
N GLU A 52 0.98 2.75 8.25
CA GLU A 52 2.26 2.20 8.71
C GLU A 52 2.02 1.10 9.75
N ARG A 53 2.78 0.02 9.62
CA ARG A 53 2.84 -1.05 10.63
C ARG A 53 4.22 -1.66 10.65
N GLU A 54 4.72 -2.00 11.83
CA GLU A 54 5.96 -2.76 11.94
C GLU A 54 5.79 -4.16 11.36
N PHE A 55 6.70 -4.54 10.46
CA PHE A 55 6.67 -5.85 9.83
C PHE A 55 7.23 -6.92 10.78
N ASP A 56 6.38 -7.87 11.11
CA ASP A 56 6.67 -9.13 11.77
C ASP A 56 6.67 -10.29 10.76
N ASP A 57 5.56 -10.49 10.04
CA ASP A 57 5.46 -11.48 8.97
C ASP A 57 4.45 -11.07 7.88
N PHE A 58 4.51 -11.74 6.72
CA PHE A 58 3.64 -11.41 5.59
C PHE A 58 2.15 -11.68 5.85
N GLY A 59 1.85 -12.78 6.53
CA GLY A 59 0.47 -13.20 6.78
C GLY A 59 -0.24 -12.24 7.72
N SER A 60 0.41 -11.87 8.82
CA SER A 60 -0.12 -10.90 9.77
C SER A 60 -0.16 -9.48 9.19
N GLN A 61 0.82 -9.06 8.38
CA GLN A 61 0.80 -7.76 7.69
C GLN A 61 -0.41 -7.66 6.76
N ARG A 62 -0.65 -8.69 5.94
CA ARG A 62 -1.79 -8.76 5.04
C ARG A 62 -3.12 -8.80 5.81
N ASN A 63 -3.23 -9.66 6.82
CA ASN A 63 -4.47 -9.80 7.59
C ASN A 63 -4.79 -8.51 8.36
N HIS A 64 -3.78 -7.84 8.93
CA HIS A 64 -3.95 -6.54 9.56
C HIS A 64 -4.55 -5.52 8.58
N ALA A 65 -4.02 -5.45 7.36
CA ALA A 65 -4.56 -4.57 6.34
C ALA A 65 -6.05 -4.87 6.07
N LEU A 66 -6.39 -6.13 5.82
CA LEU A 66 -7.76 -6.56 5.49
C LEU A 66 -8.76 -6.35 6.64
N GLU A 67 -8.31 -6.44 7.90
CA GLU A 67 -9.18 -6.33 9.07
C GLU A 67 -9.31 -4.91 9.63
N LYS A 68 -8.26 -4.09 9.50
CA LYS A 68 -8.16 -2.79 10.20
C LYS A 68 -8.23 -1.59 9.27
N ILE A 69 -7.85 -1.75 8.01
CA ILE A 69 -7.88 -0.65 7.05
C ILE A 69 -9.26 -0.58 6.41
N ARG A 70 -9.82 0.63 6.39
CA ARG A 70 -11.04 0.91 5.65
C ARG A 70 -10.71 1.03 4.17
N PHE A 71 -11.38 0.24 3.34
CA PHE A 71 -11.36 0.35 1.87
C PHE A 71 -12.67 0.97 1.37
N GLN A 72 -12.60 1.64 0.22
CA GLN A 72 -13.78 2.24 -0.42
C GLN A 72 -14.64 1.21 -1.15
N HIS A 73 -14.02 0.11 -1.62
CA HIS A 73 -14.67 -0.88 -2.46
C HIS A 73 -14.69 -2.27 -1.81
N PRO A 74 -15.65 -3.13 -2.18
CA PRO A 74 -15.80 -4.46 -1.58
C PRO A 74 -14.74 -5.48 -2.04
N TRP A 75 -14.04 -5.21 -3.15
CA TRP A 75 -13.04 -6.10 -3.72
C TRP A 75 -11.66 -5.46 -3.64
N ILE A 76 -10.68 -6.23 -3.17
CA ILE A 76 -9.32 -5.76 -2.93
C ILE A 76 -8.36 -6.57 -3.81
N PHE A 77 -7.57 -5.88 -4.63
CA PHE A 77 -6.35 -6.42 -5.24
C PHE A 77 -5.17 -6.17 -4.31
N GLN A 78 -4.38 -7.20 -4.01
CA GLN A 78 -3.26 -7.18 -3.07
C GLN A 78 -2.06 -7.95 -3.61
#